data_AF-A0A7V5K354-F1
#
_entry.id   AF-A0A7V5K354-F1
#
_cell.length_a   1.000
_cell.length_b   1.000
_cell.length_c   1.000
_cell.angle_alpha   90.00
_cell.angle_beta   90.00
_cell.angle_gamma   90.00
#
_symmetry.space_group_name_H-M   'P 1'
#
loop_
_entity.id
_entity.type
_entity.pdbx_description
1 polymer ?
#
loop_
_entity_poly.entity_id
_entity_poly.type
_entity_poly.pdbx_seq_one_letter_code
_entity_poly.pdbx_strand_id
1 'polypeptide(L)'
;MYLSSFVHREALFELTRRWLCARLEPDDGLLVTRILICDGFVLGETLETLSKRLLGMVHPGPFQIKRIHLKGELREALCRSARDPDPRVGELIRSYMERPEFFYSDVPINGAMALDREGRLLGLYRLKRPRRIAEKANRYIANWIFQMVQEKARRLAEERARVLRIPLELLLTPQEEMAQEFIRAEEAIAGSFREGKVQMDRSALTINDIGGIKIVAEEEALARLEEILGGEPDLEVVEREEYKGEYRARSFILKHTWDREAVCKAFLERKAWKHYANRGLPE
;
A
#
# COMPACT_ATOMS: atom_id res chain seq x y z
N MET A 1 -4.83 -0.64 12.19
CA MET A 1 -4.60 -0.74 10.74
C MET A 1 -3.86 -2.01 10.47
N TYR A 2 -4.34 -2.77 9.49
CA TYR A 2 -3.74 -4.05 9.14
C TYR A 2 -2.87 -3.85 7.89
N LEU A 3 -1.56 -3.74 8.07
CA LEU A 3 -0.62 -3.59 6.96
C LEU A 3 -0.18 -4.98 6.51
N SER A 4 -0.71 -5.52 5.42
CA SER A 4 -0.51 -6.95 5.11
C SER A 4 0.94 -7.31 4.83
N SER A 5 1.74 -6.37 4.30
CA SER A 5 3.17 -6.53 4.06
C SER A 5 4.05 -6.50 5.33
N PHE A 6 3.47 -6.23 6.51
CA PHE A 6 4.19 -6.13 7.77
C PHE A 6 4.18 -7.46 8.52
N VAL A 7 5.30 -7.79 9.16
CA VAL A 7 5.41 -9.01 9.99
C VAL A 7 4.60 -8.84 11.27
N HIS A 8 4.68 -7.66 11.90
CA HIS A 8 3.98 -7.33 13.16
C HIS A 8 2.60 -6.71 12.91
N ARG A 9 1.95 -7.02 11.79
CA ARG A 9 0.66 -6.45 11.39
C ARG A 9 -0.48 -6.65 12.39
N GLU A 10 -0.49 -7.76 13.12
CA GLU A 10 -1.49 -8.03 14.17
C GLU A 10 -1.28 -7.10 15.37
N ALA A 11 -0.03 -6.94 15.82
CA ALA A 11 0.31 -6.02 16.90
C ALA A 11 -0.03 -4.56 16.52
N LEU A 12 0.25 -4.16 15.28
CA LEU A 12 -0.12 -2.84 14.77
C LEU A 12 -1.64 -2.63 14.67
N PHE A 13 -2.37 -3.69 14.28
CA PHE A 13 -3.83 -3.65 14.23
C PHE A 13 -4.41 -3.46 15.62
N GLU A 14 -3.92 -4.21 16.60
CA GLU A 14 -4.34 -4.12 18.00
C GLU A 14 -4.00 -2.76 18.63
N LEU A 15 -2.78 -2.24 18.39
CA LEU A 15 -2.40 -0.88 18.79
C LEU A 15 -3.41 0.15 18.29
N THR A 16 -3.75 0.09 17.00
CA THR A 16 -4.72 1.02 16.41
C THR A 16 -6.09 0.89 17.08
N ARG A 17 -6.54 -0.34 17.36
CA ARG A 17 -7.81 -0.61 18.03
C ARG A 17 -7.87 0.00 19.41
N ARG A 18 -6.80 -0.17 20.18
CA ARG A 18 -6.68 0.43 21.51
C ARG A 18 -6.67 1.96 21.44
N TRP A 19 -5.85 2.54 20.56
CA TRP A 19 -5.73 4.00 20.43
C TRP A 19 -7.04 4.67 20.01
N LEU A 20 -7.76 4.11 19.03
CA LEU A 20 -9.07 4.65 18.61
C LEU A 20 -10.12 4.59 19.72
N CYS A 21 -9.96 3.70 20.70
CA CYS A 21 -10.82 3.60 21.88
C CYS A 21 -10.23 4.31 23.11
N ALA A 22 -9.30 5.25 22.92
CA ALA A 22 -8.63 5.99 24.00
C ALA A 22 -7.92 5.11 25.06
N ARG A 23 -7.46 3.92 24.69
CA ARG A 23 -6.73 2.98 25.55
C ARG A 23 -5.23 2.97 25.23
N LEU A 24 -4.52 4.01 25.65
CA LEU A 24 -3.06 4.11 25.46
C LEU A 24 -2.32 3.33 26.55
N GLU A 25 -1.30 2.57 26.17
CA GLU A 25 -0.36 1.91 27.08
C GLU A 25 1.00 2.63 27.06
N PRO A 26 1.78 2.61 28.15
CA PRO A 26 3.03 3.36 28.26
C PRO A 26 4.06 3.06 27.15
N ASP A 27 4.12 1.81 26.68
CA ASP A 27 5.12 1.36 25.71
C ASP A 27 4.67 1.46 24.24
N ASP A 28 3.47 1.98 23.99
CA ASP A 28 2.88 2.02 22.65
C ASP A 28 3.73 2.80 21.64
N GLY A 29 4.32 3.91 22.08
CA GLY A 29 5.21 4.74 21.25
C GLY A 29 6.48 3.99 20.85
N LEU A 30 7.03 3.19 21.76
CA LEU A 30 8.20 2.35 21.48
C LEU A 30 7.81 1.20 20.54
N LEU A 31 6.68 0.54 20.80
CA LEU A 31 6.20 -0.58 20.01
C LEU A 31 5.92 -0.17 18.55
N VAL A 32 5.21 0.93 18.31
CA VAL A 32 4.94 1.39 16.94
C VAL A 32 6.25 1.75 16.21
N THR A 33 7.21 2.34 16.91
CA THR A 33 8.53 2.69 16.36
C THR A 33 9.30 1.43 15.96
N ARG A 34 9.32 0.41 16.82
CA ARG A 34 9.92 -0.90 16.54
C ARG A 34 9.29 -1.55 15.31
N ILE A 35 7.95 -1.58 15.25
CA ILE A 35 7.21 -2.16 14.12
C ILE A 35 7.60 -1.45 12.81
N LEU A 36 7.51 -0.12 12.76
CA LEU A 36 7.79 0.64 11.53
C LEU A 36 9.23 0.47 11.03
N ILE A 37 10.19 0.34 11.94
CA ILE A 37 11.61 0.19 11.62
C ILE A 37 11.93 -1.25 11.19
N CYS A 38 11.58 -2.23 12.03
CA CYS A 38 11.88 -3.64 11.77
C CYS A 38 11.16 -4.12 10.51
N ASP A 39 9.86 -3.84 10.38
CA ASP A 39 9.08 -4.32 9.24
C ASP A 39 9.45 -3.56 7.96
N GLY A 40 9.85 -2.29 8.08
CA GLY A 40 10.41 -1.55 6.97
C GLY A 40 11.71 -2.17 6.44
N PHE A 41 12.58 -2.66 7.33
CA PHE A 41 13.81 -3.36 6.95
C PHE A 41 13.51 -4.72 6.34
N VAL A 42 12.70 -5.54 7.02
CA VAL A 42 12.30 -6.88 6.52
C VAL A 42 11.72 -6.76 5.12
N LEU A 43 10.72 -5.89 4.95
CA LEU A 43 10.06 -5.69 3.66
C LEU A 43 11.04 -5.17 2.60
N GLY A 44 11.98 -4.30 2.96
CA GLY A 44 13.02 -3.82 2.05
C GLY A 44 13.91 -4.94 1.50
N GLU A 45 14.40 -5.81 2.37
CA GLU A 45 15.23 -6.96 1.98
C GLU A 45 14.42 -8.00 1.19
N THR A 46 13.20 -8.31 1.63
CA THR A 46 12.32 -9.25 0.94
C THR A 46 11.97 -8.75 -0.47
N LEU A 47 11.65 -7.46 -0.63
CA LEU A 47 11.39 -6.87 -1.94
C LEU A 47 12.62 -6.93 -2.84
N GLU A 48 13.81 -6.67 -2.33
CA GLU A 48 15.03 -6.75 -3.14
C GLU A 48 15.27 -8.18 -3.65
N THR A 49 15.23 -9.17 -2.75
CA THR A 49 15.45 -10.58 -3.09
C THR A 49 14.39 -11.10 -4.05
N LEU A 50 13.11 -10.85 -3.74
CA LEU A 50 12.00 -11.28 -4.59
C LEU A 50 12.06 -10.61 -5.96
N SER A 51 12.37 -9.31 -6.03
CA SER A 51 12.50 -8.61 -7.31
C SER A 51 13.60 -9.21 -8.18
N LYS A 52 14.77 -9.52 -7.60
CA LYS A 52 15.86 -10.16 -8.35
C LYS A 52 15.43 -11.52 -8.91
N ARG A 53 14.74 -12.33 -8.10
CA ARG A 53 14.21 -13.64 -8.53
C ARG A 53 13.20 -13.49 -9.67
N LEU A 54 12.17 -12.66 -9.48
CA LEU A 54 11.11 -12.47 -10.48
C LEU A 54 11.67 -11.87 -11.78
N LEU A 55 12.59 -10.91 -11.70
CA LEU A 55 13.25 -10.35 -12.87
C LEU A 55 14.11 -11.39 -13.59
N GLY A 56 14.84 -12.24 -12.85
CA GLY A 56 15.65 -13.31 -13.43
C GLY A 56 14.83 -14.40 -14.14
N MET A 57 13.56 -14.57 -13.78
CA MET A 57 12.63 -15.48 -14.48
C MET A 57 12.17 -14.93 -15.83
N VAL A 58 12.08 -13.59 -15.95
CA VAL A 58 11.54 -12.91 -17.14
C VAL A 58 12.64 -12.47 -18.09
N HIS A 59 13.80 -12.09 -17.55
CA HIS A 59 14.91 -11.51 -18.29
C HIS A 59 16.14 -12.43 -18.26
N PRO A 60 16.55 -13.01 -19.41
CA PRO A 60 17.68 -13.96 -19.46
C PRO A 60 19.07 -13.32 -19.33
N GLY A 61 19.15 -11.99 -19.38
CA GLY A 61 20.41 -11.24 -19.31
C GLY A 61 20.75 -10.73 -17.92
N PRO A 62 22.03 -10.39 -17.65
CA PRO A 62 22.40 -9.75 -16.40
C PRO A 62 21.80 -8.35 -16.32
N PHE A 63 21.39 -7.94 -15.12
CA PHE A 63 20.88 -6.62 -14.83
C PHE A 63 21.53 -6.05 -13.56
N GLN A 64 21.57 -4.73 -13.49
CA GLN A 64 22.06 -3.99 -12.33
C GLN A 64 20.87 -3.45 -11.53
N ILE A 65 20.93 -3.62 -10.21
CA ILE A 65 20.01 -2.94 -9.28
C ILE A 65 20.64 -1.59 -8.88
N LYS A 66 19.96 -0.50 -9.19
CA LYS A 66 20.36 0.86 -8.81
C LYS A 66 19.34 1.45 -7.83
N ARG A 67 19.80 1.86 -6.64
CA ARG A 67 18.97 2.58 -5.67
C ARG A 67 18.56 3.95 -6.21
N ILE A 68 17.33 4.35 -5.92
CA ILE A 68 16.75 5.64 -6.32
C ILE A 68 16.15 6.36 -5.14
N HIS A 69 16.24 7.68 -5.15
CA HIS A 69 15.80 8.56 -4.08
C HIS A 69 14.76 9.58 -4.56
N LEU A 70 14.73 9.90 -5.85
CA LEU A 70 13.77 10.79 -6.48
C LEU A 70 12.98 10.08 -7.58
N LYS A 71 11.74 10.52 -7.81
CA LYS A 71 10.92 10.00 -8.91
C LYS A 71 11.46 10.41 -10.28
N GLY A 72 12.16 11.54 -10.38
CA GLY A 72 12.82 12.00 -11.61
C GLY A 72 13.78 10.96 -12.18
N GLU A 73 14.59 10.33 -11.32
CA GLU A 73 15.52 9.27 -11.73
C GLU A 73 14.82 8.11 -12.44
N LEU A 74 13.63 7.72 -11.96
CA LEU A 74 12.80 6.69 -12.57
C LEU A 74 12.18 7.18 -13.89
N ARG A 75 11.69 8.42 -13.93
CA ARG A 75 11.09 9.00 -15.14
C ARG A 75 12.11 9.10 -16.27
N GLU A 76 13.33 9.55 -15.97
CA GLU A 76 14.44 9.58 -16.92
C GLU A 76 14.82 8.19 -17.44
N ALA A 77 14.81 7.17 -16.57
CA ALA A 77 15.02 5.79 -17.00
C ALA A 77 13.90 5.31 -17.94
N LEU A 78 12.63 5.61 -17.63
CA LEU A 78 11.49 5.30 -18.49
C LEU A 78 11.62 5.96 -19.87
N CYS A 79 11.93 7.26 -19.93
CA CYS A 79 12.09 7.98 -21.19
C CYS A 79 13.23 7.41 -22.05
N ARG A 80 14.36 7.02 -21.44
CA ARG A 80 15.48 6.37 -22.15
C ARG A 80 15.18 4.95 -22.61
N SER A 81 14.24 4.28 -21.96
CA SER A 81 13.89 2.88 -22.26
C SER A 81 12.92 2.73 -23.42
N ALA A 82 12.19 3.79 -23.79
CA ALA A 82 11.22 3.77 -24.87
C ALA A 82 11.92 3.67 -26.23
N ARG A 83 11.93 2.45 -26.81
CA ARG A 83 12.33 2.22 -28.21
C ARG A 83 11.06 2.23 -29.06
N ASP A 84 11.08 3.02 -30.12
CA ASP A 84 9.95 3.21 -31.05
C ASP A 84 8.63 3.54 -30.33
N PRO A 85 8.59 4.65 -29.56
CA PRO A 85 7.39 5.03 -28.83
C PRO A 85 6.23 5.26 -29.80
N ASP A 86 5.08 4.67 -29.50
CA ASP A 86 3.84 5.01 -30.19
C ASP A 86 3.53 6.53 -30.04
N PRO A 87 2.62 7.10 -30.84
CA PRO A 87 2.32 8.54 -30.78
C PRO A 87 1.97 9.05 -29.38
N ARG A 88 1.28 8.23 -28.57
CA ARG A 88 0.87 8.57 -27.21
C ARG A 88 2.05 8.55 -26.25
N VAL A 89 2.91 7.54 -26.32
CA VAL A 89 4.14 7.48 -25.52
C VAL A 89 5.07 8.65 -25.89
N GLY A 90 5.20 8.95 -27.18
CA GLY A 90 5.98 10.10 -27.65
C GLY A 90 5.46 11.43 -27.11
N GLU A 91 4.14 11.62 -27.05
CA GLU A 91 3.50 12.79 -26.43
C GLU A 91 3.80 12.90 -24.94
N LEU A 92 3.71 11.79 -24.20
CA LEU A 92 4.02 11.75 -22.77
C LEU A 92 5.48 12.07 -22.48
N ILE A 93 6.41 11.55 -23.30
CA ILE A 93 7.84 11.87 -23.18
C ILE A 93 8.07 13.35 -23.45
N ARG A 94 7.50 13.92 -24.54
CA ARG A 94 7.63 15.36 -24.82
C ARG A 94 7.08 16.22 -23.68
N SER A 95 5.89 15.89 -23.19
CA SER A 95 5.25 16.61 -22.07
C SER A 95 6.13 16.60 -20.82
N TYR A 96 6.75 15.45 -20.51
CA TYR A 96 7.70 15.33 -19.41
C TYR A 96 8.96 16.18 -19.62
N MET A 97 9.53 16.16 -20.83
CA MET A 97 10.75 16.91 -21.14
C MET A 97 10.53 18.42 -21.14
N GLU A 98 9.35 18.89 -21.55
CA GLU A 98 8.99 20.31 -21.56
C GLU A 98 8.76 20.85 -20.14
N ARG A 99 8.13 20.05 -19.26
CA ARG A 99 7.76 20.48 -17.91
C ARG A 99 7.85 19.34 -16.88
N PRO A 100 9.06 18.91 -16.49
CA PRO A 100 9.26 17.76 -15.61
C PRO A 100 8.63 17.93 -14.22
N GLU A 101 8.48 19.17 -13.74
CA GLU A 101 7.89 19.51 -12.44
C GLU A 101 6.42 19.06 -12.30
N PHE A 102 5.63 19.08 -13.39
CA PHE A 102 4.25 18.58 -13.39
C PHE A 102 4.18 17.06 -13.19
N PHE A 103 5.30 16.35 -13.38
CA PHE A 103 5.42 14.91 -13.21
C PHE A 103 6.09 14.52 -11.89
N TYR A 104 6.22 15.47 -10.96
CA TYR A 104 6.70 15.24 -9.61
C TYR A 104 8.13 14.69 -9.57
N SER A 105 9.02 15.21 -10.42
CA SER A 105 10.44 14.79 -10.52
C SER A 105 11.14 14.78 -9.16
N ASP A 106 10.94 15.84 -8.37
CA ASP A 106 11.66 16.04 -7.10
C ASP A 106 10.99 15.34 -5.91
N VAL A 107 9.92 14.57 -6.16
CA VAL A 107 9.24 13.86 -5.08
C VAL A 107 10.07 12.65 -4.64
N PRO A 108 10.34 12.51 -3.33
CA PRO A 108 11.15 11.41 -2.85
C PRO A 108 10.50 10.04 -3.03
N ILE A 109 11.31 9.05 -3.38
CA ILE A 109 10.98 7.62 -3.43
C ILE A 109 11.94 6.86 -2.51
N ASN A 110 11.55 5.65 -2.10
CA ASN A 110 12.46 4.69 -1.47
C ASN A 110 12.33 3.39 -2.25
N GLY A 111 13.34 3.06 -3.04
CA GLY A 111 13.27 1.91 -3.94
C GLY A 111 14.56 1.69 -4.71
N ALA A 112 14.50 0.74 -5.63
CA ALA A 112 15.55 0.50 -6.60
C ALA A 112 14.93 0.16 -7.95
N MET A 113 15.64 0.50 -9.02
CA MET A 113 15.33 0.10 -10.38
C MET A 113 16.30 -0.98 -10.85
N ALA A 114 15.80 -1.88 -11.67
CA ALA A 114 16.60 -2.87 -12.38
C ALA A 114 16.83 -2.39 -13.81
N LEU A 115 18.09 -2.31 -14.22
CA LEU A 115 18.51 -1.85 -15.54
C LEU A 115 19.30 -2.95 -16.24
N ASP A 116 19.07 -3.16 -17.54
CA ASP A 116 19.93 -4.00 -18.36
C ASP A 116 21.27 -3.32 -18.72
N ARG A 117 22.08 -3.99 -19.53
CA ARG A 117 23.39 -3.47 -19.97
C ARG A 117 23.28 -2.18 -20.79
N GLU A 118 22.19 -2.02 -21.52
CA GLU A 118 21.89 -0.84 -22.33
C GLU A 118 21.24 0.28 -21.49
N GLY A 119 21.05 0.07 -20.18
CA GLY A 119 20.45 1.04 -19.27
C GLY A 119 18.93 1.13 -19.39
N ARG A 120 18.27 0.14 -20.00
CA ARG A 120 16.80 0.05 -20.09
C ARG A 120 16.21 -0.49 -18.81
N LEU A 121 15.07 0.07 -18.42
CA LEU A 121 14.31 -0.31 -17.24
C LEU A 121 13.61 -1.65 -17.44
N LEU A 122 14.02 -2.65 -16.65
CA LEU A 122 13.38 -3.98 -16.60
C LEU A 122 12.32 -4.07 -15.50
N GLY A 123 12.44 -3.23 -14.49
CA GLY A 123 11.51 -3.18 -13.38
C GLY A 123 11.99 -2.30 -12.24
N LEU A 124 11.19 -2.25 -11.18
CA LEU A 124 11.53 -1.57 -9.95
C LEU A 124 10.85 -2.23 -8.77
N TYR A 125 11.41 -2.03 -7.59
CA TYR A 125 10.67 -2.19 -6.35
C TYR A 125 10.74 -0.93 -5.52
N ARG A 126 9.71 -0.73 -4.71
CA ARG A 126 9.61 0.43 -3.82
C ARG A 126 8.92 0.09 -2.53
N LEU A 127 9.25 0.86 -1.51
CA LEU A 127 8.65 0.85 -0.20
C LEU A 127 8.06 2.23 0.11
N LYS A 128 6.81 2.28 0.57
CA LYS A 128 6.22 3.52 1.07
C LYS A 128 6.90 3.95 2.36
N ARG A 129 7.21 5.25 2.46
CA ARG A 129 7.79 5.85 3.66
C ARG A 129 6.75 5.86 4.81
N PRO A 130 7.15 5.70 6.08
CA PRO A 130 6.24 5.67 7.22
C PRO A 130 5.21 6.81 7.25
N ARG A 131 5.64 8.05 6.97
CA ARG A 131 4.72 9.21 6.85
C ARG A 131 3.60 8.97 5.83
N ARG A 132 3.94 8.43 4.65
CA ARG A 132 2.96 8.15 3.60
C ARG A 132 2.05 6.98 3.95
N ILE A 133 2.57 6.00 4.70
CA ILE A 133 1.77 4.92 5.28
C ILE A 133 0.75 5.51 6.25
N ALA A 134 1.17 6.39 7.16
CA ALA A 134 0.30 7.05 8.13
C ALA A 134 -0.79 7.90 7.45
N GLU A 135 -0.45 8.68 6.43
CA GLU A 135 -1.42 9.44 5.62
C GLU A 135 -2.47 8.52 4.96
N LYS A 136 -2.02 7.39 4.39
CA LYS A 136 -2.93 6.40 3.80
C LYS A 136 -3.81 5.73 4.85
N ALA A 137 -3.22 5.34 5.98
CA ALA A 137 -3.92 4.77 7.13
C ALA A 137 -5.02 5.71 7.65
N ASN A 138 -4.70 6.99 7.83
CA ASN A 138 -5.67 7.99 8.28
C ASN A 138 -6.87 8.08 7.33
N ARG A 139 -6.62 8.08 6.01
CA ARG A 139 -7.69 8.08 5.00
C ARG A 139 -8.59 6.85 5.09
N TYR A 140 -8.01 5.66 5.29
CA TYR A 140 -8.78 4.43 5.43
C TYR A 140 -9.64 4.45 6.69
N ILE A 141 -9.09 4.88 7.83
CA ILE A 141 -9.85 5.02 9.08
C ILE A 141 -10.98 6.02 8.92
N ALA A 142 -10.70 7.21 8.37
CA ALA A 142 -11.71 8.25 8.17
C ALA A 142 -12.84 7.77 7.27
N ASN A 143 -12.51 7.14 6.14
CA ASN A 143 -13.51 6.55 5.24
C ASN A 143 -14.33 5.46 5.93
N TRP A 144 -13.68 4.60 6.70
CA TRP A 144 -14.36 3.53 7.44
C TRP A 144 -15.32 4.07 8.50
N ILE A 145 -14.89 5.04 9.31
CA ILE A 145 -15.78 5.71 10.29
C ILE A 145 -16.94 6.39 9.58
N PHE A 146 -16.68 7.07 8.46
CA PHE A 146 -17.72 7.71 7.67
C PHE A 146 -18.75 6.69 7.15
N GLN A 147 -18.30 5.54 6.64
CA GLN A 147 -19.20 4.45 6.24
C GLN A 147 -20.05 3.92 7.41
N MET A 148 -19.46 3.79 8.61
CA MET A 148 -20.22 3.40 9.81
C MET A 148 -21.34 4.40 10.15
N VAL A 149 -21.05 5.71 10.05
CA VAL A 149 -22.04 6.76 10.27
C VAL A 149 -23.13 6.72 9.20
N GLN A 150 -22.76 6.59 7.92
CA GLN A 150 -23.72 6.47 6.82
C GLN A 150 -24.63 5.26 6.99
N GLU A 151 -24.08 4.10 7.36
CA GLU A 151 -24.86 2.89 7.58
C GLU A 151 -25.81 3.06 8.77
N LYS A 152 -25.35 3.68 9.86
CA LYS A 152 -26.20 3.95 11.03
C LYS A 152 -27.32 4.94 10.70
N ALA A 153 -27.04 6.00 9.95
CA ALA A 153 -28.05 6.95 9.49
C ALA A 153 -29.07 6.29 8.56
N ARG A 154 -28.62 5.42 7.63
CA ARG A 154 -29.52 4.63 6.78
C ARG A 154 -30.47 3.76 7.61
N ARG A 155 -29.98 3.09 8.66
CA ARG A 155 -30.82 2.28 9.56
C ARG A 155 -31.87 3.12 10.30
N LEU A 156 -31.56 4.37 10.67
CA LEU A 156 -32.54 5.28 11.27
C LEU A 156 -33.64 5.65 10.26
N ALA A 157 -33.27 5.92 9.01
CA ALA A 157 -34.23 6.18 7.94
C ALA A 157 -35.11 4.94 7.63
N GLU A 158 -34.52 3.74 7.60
CA GLU A 158 -35.25 2.47 7.46
C GLU A 158 -36.26 2.26 8.59
N GLU A 159 -35.88 2.57 9.83
CA GLU A 159 -36.78 2.49 10.98
C GLU A 159 -37.95 3.47 10.85
N ARG A 160 -37.70 4.72 10.43
CA ARG A 160 -38.75 5.70 10.16
C ARG A 160 -39.69 5.23 9.05
N ALA A 161 -39.15 4.76 7.91
CA ALA A 161 -39.95 4.23 6.81
C ALA A 161 -40.87 3.10 7.28
N ARG A 162 -40.34 2.19 8.10
CA ARG A 162 -41.10 1.10 8.72
C ARG A 162 -42.23 1.60 9.62
N VAL A 163 -41.99 2.63 10.45
CA VAL A 163 -43.03 3.26 11.28
C VAL A 163 -44.14 3.87 10.42
N LEU A 164 -43.77 4.51 9.31
CA LEU A 164 -44.70 5.08 8.34
C LEU A 164 -45.34 4.05 7.40
N ARG A 165 -44.92 2.78 7.48
CA ARG A 165 -45.36 1.67 6.62
C ARG A 165 -45.19 1.95 5.12
N ILE A 166 -44.12 2.66 4.78
CA ILE A 166 -43.74 2.92 3.39
C ILE A 166 -42.38 2.27 3.09
N PRO A 167 -42.12 1.90 1.82
CA PRO A 167 -40.77 1.57 1.36
C PRO A 167 -39.79 2.72 1.58
N LEU A 168 -38.52 2.42 1.83
CA LEU A 168 -37.46 3.42 2.04
C LEU A 168 -37.31 4.33 0.83
N GLU A 169 -37.48 3.79 -0.37
CA GLU A 169 -37.35 4.50 -1.65
C GLU A 169 -38.42 5.58 -1.82
N LEU A 170 -39.54 5.47 -1.10
CA LEU A 170 -40.64 6.45 -1.10
C LEU A 170 -40.56 7.43 0.09
N LEU A 171 -39.55 7.29 0.96
CA LEU A 171 -39.38 8.15 2.11
C LEU A 171 -38.77 9.50 1.71
N LEU A 172 -39.61 10.53 1.63
CA LEU A 172 -39.17 11.93 1.49
C LEU A 172 -38.91 12.51 2.88
N THR A 173 -37.64 12.75 3.20
CA THR A 173 -37.22 13.31 4.49
C THR A 173 -36.74 14.75 4.31
N PRO A 174 -37.24 15.73 5.10
CA PRO A 174 -36.69 17.08 5.11
C PRO A 174 -35.19 17.12 5.40
N GLN A 175 -34.46 18.10 4.87
CA GLN A 175 -33.01 18.19 5.04
C GLN A 175 -32.60 18.33 6.51
N GLU A 176 -33.39 19.08 7.29
CA GLU A 176 -33.15 19.28 8.72
C GLU A 176 -33.25 17.96 9.49
N GLU A 177 -34.23 17.13 9.14
CA GLU A 177 -34.43 15.83 9.80
C GLU A 177 -33.33 14.83 9.40
N MET A 178 -32.91 14.81 8.13
CA MET A 178 -31.74 14.03 7.70
C MET A 178 -30.48 14.48 8.44
N ALA A 179 -30.25 15.78 8.59
CA ALA A 179 -29.09 16.31 9.31
C ALA A 179 -29.10 15.87 10.80
N GLN A 180 -30.25 15.91 11.46
CA GLN A 180 -30.39 15.42 12.83
C GLN A 180 -30.14 13.91 12.94
N GLU A 181 -30.53 13.11 11.96
CA GLU A 181 -30.21 11.68 11.91
C GLU A 181 -28.73 11.42 11.78
N PHE A 182 -28.04 12.18 10.93
CA PHE A 182 -26.59 12.10 10.81
C PHE A 182 -25.89 12.47 12.12
N ILE A 183 -26.32 13.53 12.80
CA ILE A 183 -25.78 13.92 14.12
C ILE A 183 -25.97 12.79 15.13
N ARG A 184 -27.18 12.23 15.25
CA ARG A 184 -27.46 11.11 16.17
C ARG A 184 -26.64 9.86 15.82
N ALA A 185 -26.45 9.58 14.53
CA ALA A 185 -25.62 8.49 14.08
C ALA A 185 -24.16 8.71 14.49
N GLU A 186 -23.61 9.90 14.26
CA GLU A 186 -22.25 10.26 14.67
C GLU A 186 -22.06 10.15 16.19
N GLU A 187 -23.00 10.68 16.99
CA GLU A 187 -22.97 10.59 18.45
C GLU A 187 -22.95 9.13 18.94
N ALA A 188 -23.77 8.27 18.34
CA ALA A 188 -23.82 6.85 18.68
C ALA A 188 -22.52 6.11 18.33
N ILE A 189 -21.92 6.42 17.17
CA ILE A 189 -20.64 5.84 16.76
C ILE A 189 -19.52 6.33 17.67
N ALA A 190 -19.46 7.64 17.97
CA ALA A 190 -18.50 8.22 18.90
C ALA A 190 -18.65 7.62 20.33
N GLY A 191 -19.88 7.45 20.80
CA GLY A 191 -20.19 6.74 22.05
C GLY A 191 -19.62 5.33 22.06
N SER A 192 -19.79 4.58 20.96
CA SER A 192 -19.27 3.22 20.82
C SER A 192 -17.74 3.16 20.92
N PHE A 193 -17.01 4.15 20.37
CA PHE A 193 -15.55 4.25 20.51
C PHE A 193 -15.14 4.50 21.96
N ARG A 194 -15.82 5.43 22.65
CA ARG A 194 -15.56 5.73 24.07
C ARG A 194 -15.78 4.51 24.97
N GLU A 195 -16.81 3.73 24.69
CA GLU A 195 -17.12 2.50 25.43
C GLU A 195 -16.24 1.31 25.02
N GLY A 196 -15.40 1.48 23.99
CA GLY A 196 -14.54 0.42 23.48
C GLY A 196 -15.30 -0.75 22.84
N LYS A 197 -16.55 -0.53 22.41
CA LYS A 197 -17.45 -1.53 21.82
C LYS A 197 -17.34 -1.63 20.29
N VAL A 198 -16.61 -0.71 19.67
CA VAL A 198 -16.42 -0.74 18.22
C VAL A 198 -15.66 -2.00 17.81
N GLN A 199 -16.27 -2.74 16.89
CA GLN A 199 -15.63 -3.86 16.21
C GLN A 199 -14.95 -3.34 14.94
N MET A 200 -13.63 -3.34 14.95
CA MET A 200 -12.86 -2.93 13.78
C MET A 200 -12.89 -4.03 12.72
N ASP A 201 -13.37 -3.68 11.53
CA ASP A 201 -13.31 -4.57 10.38
C ASP A 201 -11.88 -4.60 9.84
N ARG A 202 -11.23 -5.75 10.00
CA ARG A 202 -9.87 -5.97 9.48
C ARG A 202 -9.82 -5.80 7.98
N SER A 203 -10.83 -6.26 7.23
CA SER A 203 -10.84 -6.21 5.77
C SER A 203 -10.90 -4.76 5.27
N ALA A 204 -11.83 -3.96 5.79
CA ALA A 204 -11.94 -2.53 5.48
C ALA A 204 -10.69 -1.72 5.86
N LEU A 205 -9.93 -2.19 6.86
CA LEU A 205 -8.74 -1.52 7.38
C LEU A 205 -7.43 -2.19 6.95
N THR A 206 -7.48 -3.02 5.91
CA THR A 206 -6.30 -3.66 5.32
C THR A 206 -5.68 -2.77 4.25
N ILE A 207 -4.36 -2.60 4.30
CA ILE A 207 -3.58 -1.91 3.27
C ILE A 207 -2.53 -2.87 2.72
N ASN A 208 -2.67 -3.19 1.42
CA ASN A 208 -1.82 -4.16 0.73
C ASN A 208 -0.59 -3.57 0.04
N ASP A 209 -0.63 -2.29 -0.32
CA ASP A 209 0.33 -1.68 -1.24
C ASP A 209 1.42 -0.87 -0.52
N ILE A 210 1.97 -1.40 0.58
CA ILE A 210 3.07 -0.76 1.31
C ILE A 210 4.40 -0.96 0.58
N GLY A 211 4.69 -2.21 0.21
CA GLY A 211 5.72 -2.59 -0.73
C GLY A 211 5.13 -2.87 -2.10
N GLY A 212 5.93 -2.75 -3.15
CA GLY A 212 5.47 -3.16 -4.48
C GLY A 212 6.62 -3.34 -5.44
N ILE A 213 6.45 -4.31 -6.34
CA ILE A 213 7.34 -4.61 -7.45
C ILE A 213 6.59 -4.28 -8.74
N LYS A 214 7.28 -3.70 -9.71
CA LYS A 214 6.80 -3.52 -11.08
C LYS A 214 7.81 -4.15 -12.01
N ILE A 215 7.35 -4.97 -12.93
CA ILE A 215 8.16 -5.61 -13.96
C ILE A 215 7.69 -5.07 -15.29
N VAL A 216 8.65 -4.74 -16.16
CA VAL A 216 8.43 -4.30 -17.52
C VAL A 216 9.05 -5.35 -18.42
N ALA A 217 8.23 -5.97 -19.26
CA ALA A 217 8.64 -6.98 -20.21
C ALA A 217 7.56 -7.13 -21.31
N GLU A 218 7.91 -7.85 -22.36
CA GLU A 218 6.97 -8.22 -23.43
C GLU A 218 5.87 -9.15 -22.92
N GLU A 219 4.74 -9.17 -23.64
CA GLU A 219 3.52 -9.88 -23.26
C GLU A 219 3.78 -11.38 -23.03
N GLU A 220 4.60 -12.01 -23.87
CA GLU A 220 4.93 -13.44 -23.74
C GLU A 220 5.73 -13.70 -22.46
N ALA A 221 6.60 -12.77 -22.07
CA ALA A 221 7.43 -12.90 -20.88
C ALA A 221 6.60 -12.66 -19.61
N LEU A 222 5.65 -11.73 -19.65
CA LEU A 222 4.68 -11.51 -18.57
C LEU A 222 3.71 -12.69 -18.41
N ALA A 223 3.24 -13.29 -19.52
CA ALA A 223 2.43 -14.49 -19.49
C ALA A 223 3.17 -15.68 -18.87
N ARG A 224 4.44 -15.90 -19.24
CA ARG A 224 5.29 -16.92 -18.60
C ARG A 224 5.49 -16.66 -17.11
N LEU A 225 5.67 -15.40 -16.71
CA LEU A 225 5.79 -15.07 -15.28
C LEU A 225 4.54 -15.49 -14.51
N GLU A 226 3.34 -15.26 -15.04
CA GLU A 226 2.09 -15.68 -14.40
C GLU A 226 1.99 -17.19 -14.22
N GLU A 227 2.39 -17.96 -15.24
CA GLU A 227 2.42 -19.42 -15.15
C GLU A 227 3.39 -19.89 -14.06
N ILE A 228 4.59 -19.30 -14.01
CA ILE A 228 5.60 -19.62 -13.00
C ILE A 228 5.10 -19.26 -11.60
N LEU A 229 4.50 -18.08 -11.41
CA LEU A 229 3.96 -17.65 -10.12
C LEU A 229 2.94 -18.64 -9.55
N GLY A 230 2.19 -19.35 -10.41
CA GLY A 230 1.25 -20.40 -9.98
C GLY A 230 1.90 -21.71 -9.54
N GLY A 231 3.17 -21.94 -9.89
CA GLY A 231 3.90 -23.18 -9.59
C GLY A 231 4.94 -23.08 -8.46
N GLU A 232 5.18 -21.88 -7.93
CA GLU A 232 6.21 -21.64 -6.91
C GLU A 232 5.69 -21.98 -5.49
N PRO A 233 6.38 -22.85 -4.72
CA PRO A 233 5.87 -23.34 -3.44
C PRO A 233 5.84 -22.28 -2.33
N ASP A 234 6.62 -21.22 -2.45
CA ASP A 234 6.74 -20.14 -1.47
C ASP A 234 6.02 -18.84 -1.88
N LEU A 235 5.23 -18.90 -2.96
CA LEU A 235 4.41 -17.81 -3.48
C LEU A 235 2.97 -18.26 -3.67
N GLU A 236 2.03 -17.45 -3.20
CA GLU A 236 0.60 -17.66 -3.41
C GLU A 236 0.01 -16.38 -4.02
N VAL A 237 -0.68 -16.53 -5.16
CA VAL A 237 -1.42 -15.43 -5.77
C VAL A 237 -2.76 -15.30 -5.06
N VAL A 238 -2.90 -14.24 -4.25
CA VAL A 238 -4.12 -13.96 -3.46
C VAL A 238 -5.16 -13.22 -4.29
N GLU A 239 -4.70 -12.31 -5.15
CA GLU A 239 -5.55 -11.48 -5.99
C GLU A 239 -4.87 -11.24 -7.33
N ARG A 240 -5.67 -11.22 -8.40
CA ARG A 240 -5.26 -10.91 -9.75
C ARG A 240 -6.27 -9.95 -10.37
N GLU A 241 -5.80 -8.81 -10.83
CA GLU A 241 -6.58 -7.83 -11.57
C GLU A 241 -5.93 -7.51 -12.91
N GLU A 242 -6.75 -7.29 -13.93
CA GLU A 242 -6.29 -6.95 -15.27
C GLU A 242 -6.86 -5.58 -15.69
N TYR A 243 -5.98 -4.67 -16.06
CA TYR A 243 -6.31 -3.33 -16.54
C TYR A 243 -6.13 -3.29 -18.06
N LYS A 244 -7.21 -3.01 -18.79
CA LYS A 244 -7.24 -2.98 -20.29
C LYS A 244 -7.47 -1.58 -20.89
N GLY A 245 -7.51 -0.54 -20.06
CA GLY A 245 -7.76 0.85 -20.49
C GLY A 245 -6.52 1.54 -21.07
N GLU A 246 -6.49 2.87 -20.99
CA GLU A 246 -5.30 3.67 -21.34
C GLU A 246 -4.05 3.25 -20.57
N TYR A 247 -4.25 2.78 -19.33
CA TYR A 247 -3.25 2.09 -18.56
C TYR A 247 -3.48 0.58 -18.68
N ARG A 248 -2.51 -0.11 -19.31
CA ARG A 248 -2.48 -1.57 -19.41
C ARG A 248 -1.52 -2.15 -18.40
N ALA A 249 -2.03 -3.02 -17.54
CA ALA A 249 -1.22 -3.70 -16.53
C ALA A 249 -1.96 -4.93 -15.99
N ARG A 250 -1.19 -5.88 -15.50
CA ARG A 250 -1.69 -6.99 -14.68
C ARG A 250 -1.17 -6.77 -13.26
N SER A 251 -2.08 -6.73 -12.29
CA SER A 251 -1.78 -6.45 -10.89
C SER A 251 -2.01 -7.70 -10.06
N PHE A 252 -1.08 -7.96 -9.14
CA PHE A 252 -1.10 -9.14 -8.29
C PHE A 252 -0.91 -8.73 -6.84
N ILE A 253 -1.67 -9.37 -5.95
CA ILE A 253 -1.32 -9.45 -4.53
C ILE A 253 -0.70 -10.82 -4.30
N LEU A 254 0.57 -10.81 -3.96
CA LEU A 254 1.32 -12.02 -3.66
C LEU A 254 1.47 -12.17 -2.15
N LYS A 255 1.18 -13.37 -1.66
CA LYS A 255 1.59 -13.80 -0.33
C LYS A 255 2.89 -14.57 -0.48
N HIS A 256 3.89 -14.15 0.29
CA HIS A 256 5.24 -14.68 0.22
C HIS A 256 5.80 -14.81 1.64
N THR A 257 6.46 -15.92 1.91
CA THR A 257 7.16 -16.13 3.17
C THR A 257 8.56 -15.54 3.07
N TRP A 258 8.84 -14.52 3.88
CA TRP A 258 10.18 -13.93 3.93
C TRP A 258 11.19 -14.89 4.55
N ASP A 259 12.43 -14.87 4.04
CA ASP A 259 13.55 -15.62 4.59
C ASP A 259 14.08 -14.94 5.86
N ARG A 260 13.70 -15.48 7.01
CA ARG A 260 14.09 -14.94 8.32
C ARG A 260 15.59 -14.94 8.54
N GLU A 261 16.26 -16.03 8.19
CA GLU A 261 17.69 -16.20 8.44
C GLU A 261 18.50 -15.23 7.59
N ALA A 262 18.20 -15.15 6.30
CA ALA A 262 18.90 -14.24 5.39
C ALA A 262 18.70 -12.77 5.78
N VAL A 263 17.48 -12.38 6.15
CA VAL A 263 17.19 -11.00 6.56
C VAL A 263 17.85 -10.65 7.90
N CYS A 264 17.82 -11.55 8.89
CA CYS A 264 18.53 -11.33 10.15
C CYS A 264 20.05 -11.23 9.95
N LYS A 265 20.62 -12.09 9.10
CA LYS A 265 22.04 -12.01 8.72
C LYS A 265 22.36 -10.67 8.06
N ALA A 266 21.56 -10.25 7.07
CA ALA A 266 21.75 -8.96 6.40
C ALA A 266 21.64 -7.77 7.37
N PHE A 267 20.72 -7.82 8.34
CA PHE A 267 20.59 -6.80 9.39
C PHE A 267 21.89 -6.66 10.18
N LEU A 268 22.49 -7.79 10.56
CA LEU A 268 23.73 -7.82 11.34
C LEU A 268 24.94 -7.34 10.53
N GLU A 269 25.13 -7.90 9.33
CA GLU A 269 26.28 -7.60 8.46
C GLU A 269 26.32 -6.12 8.06
N ARG A 270 25.17 -5.54 7.75
CA ARG A 270 25.07 -4.13 7.34
C ARG A 270 25.07 -3.16 8.53
N LYS A 271 25.14 -3.68 9.76
CA LYS A 271 25.01 -2.90 10.99
C LYS A 271 23.78 -1.99 10.96
N ALA A 272 22.65 -2.53 10.47
CA ALA A 272 21.48 -1.74 10.11
C ALA A 272 20.91 -0.95 11.30
N TRP A 273 21.06 -1.48 12.53
CA TRP A 273 20.68 -0.80 13.77
C TRP A 273 21.28 0.61 13.93
N LYS A 274 22.48 0.86 13.37
CA LYS A 274 23.13 2.18 13.42
C LYS A 274 22.30 3.28 12.77
N HIS A 275 21.52 2.95 11.74
CA HIS A 275 20.64 3.91 11.08
C HIS A 275 19.38 4.23 11.90
N TYR A 276 19.16 3.48 12.99
CA TYR A 276 17.97 3.57 13.83
C TYR A 276 18.27 4.00 15.27
N ALA A 277 19.54 4.03 15.70
CA ALA A 277 19.95 4.45 17.04
C ALA A 277 19.40 5.84 17.44
N ASN A 278 19.34 6.78 16.49
CA ASN A 278 18.78 8.12 16.71
C ASN A 278 17.25 8.18 16.70
N ARG A 279 16.56 7.04 16.66
CA ARG A 279 15.08 6.96 16.59
C ARG A 279 14.43 6.48 17.89
N GLY A 280 15.16 6.54 19.00
CA GLY A 280 14.64 6.19 20.33
C GLY A 280 14.48 4.68 20.56
N LEU A 281 15.14 3.84 19.75
CA LEU A 281 15.24 2.42 20.01
C LEU A 281 16.49 2.13 20.86
N PRO A 282 16.39 1.31 21.92
CA PRO A 282 17.57 0.79 22.60
C PRO A 282 18.38 -0.10 21.64
N GLU A 283 19.68 -0.23 21.90
CA GLU A 283 20.59 -1.11 21.15
C GLU A 283 20.16 -2.58 21.17
#